data_AF-A0A7X3WM63-F1
#
_entry.id   AF-A0A7X3WM63-F1
#
_cell.length_a   1.000
_cell.length_b   1.000
_cell.length_c   1.000
_cell.angle_alpha   90.00
_cell.angle_beta   90.00
_cell.angle_gamma   90.00
#
_symmetry.space_group_name_H-M   'P 1'
#
loop_
_entity.id
_entity.type
_entity.pdbx_description
1 polymer ?
#
loop_
_entity_poly.entity_id
_entity_poly.type
_entity_poly.pdbx_seq_one_letter_code
_entity_poly.pdbx_strand_id
1 'polypeptide(L)'
;MVLLMMLAWPVAAEPFRAPDIEIWEGGTAVFKFTLPSTNDFAVRYAYTTRDGSAKAAEDYQAKQGHVVFPAGIRSAEVWVRTLYDDDIVDRQYFELVLSDMQTQGLLRGSNAWTSAYPVKDLPVTKTVRATILNRRYSGPE
;
A
#
# COMPACT_ATOMS: atom_id res chain seq x y z
N MET A 1 18.27 24.41 39.93
CA MET A 1 17.37 24.29 38.76
C MET A 1 18.00 23.30 37.80
N VAL A 2 17.51 22.06 37.76
CA VAL A 2 17.95 21.07 36.77
C VAL A 2 17.09 21.28 35.54
N LEU A 3 17.73 21.70 34.44
CA LEU A 3 17.14 21.87 33.13
C LEU A 3 16.72 20.49 32.61
N LEU A 4 15.41 20.23 32.58
CA LEU A 4 14.82 19.04 32.00
C LEU A 4 15.02 19.12 30.47
N MET A 5 16.09 18.50 29.97
CA MET A 5 16.22 18.24 28.54
C MET A 5 15.06 17.33 28.12
N MET A 6 14.16 17.88 27.32
CA MET A 6 13.14 17.10 26.63
C MET A 6 13.86 16.06 25.78
N LEU A 7 13.76 14.79 26.17
CA LEU A 7 13.99 13.69 25.26
C LEU A 7 12.97 13.86 24.12
N ALA A 8 13.43 14.35 22.97
CA ALA A 8 12.72 14.12 21.73
C ALA A 8 12.69 12.60 21.55
N TRP A 9 11.57 11.99 21.96
CA TRP A 9 11.20 10.66 21.48
C TRP A 9 11.40 10.69 19.96
N PRO A 10 12.12 9.73 19.36
CA PRO A 10 12.25 9.74 17.90
C PRO A 10 10.83 9.80 17.35
N VAL A 11 10.55 10.80 16.51
CA VAL A 11 9.34 10.77 15.68
C VAL A 11 9.47 9.43 14.97
N ALA A 12 8.61 8.48 15.31
CA ALA A 12 8.59 7.21 14.60
C ALA A 12 8.39 7.61 13.14
N ALA A 13 9.38 7.35 12.28
CA ALA A 13 9.21 7.51 10.85
C ALA A 13 7.91 6.78 10.52
N GLU A 14 6.85 7.50 10.14
CA GLU A 14 5.56 6.88 9.86
C GLU A 14 5.85 5.82 8.78
N PRO A 15 5.80 4.51 9.11
CA PRO A 15 6.12 3.52 8.11
C PRO A 15 4.93 3.58 7.16
N PHE A 16 5.16 4.05 5.93
CA PHE A 16 4.19 4.00 4.86
C PHE A 16 2.89 4.83 5.09
N ARG A 17 2.80 6.02 4.49
CA ARG A 17 1.54 6.79 4.37
C ARG A 17 1.09 6.77 2.91
N ALA A 18 -0.02 6.09 2.64
CA ALA A 18 -0.82 6.35 1.44
C ALA A 18 -2.13 6.99 1.92
N PRO A 19 -2.52 8.16 1.40
CA PRO A 19 -3.81 8.74 1.73
C PRO A 19 -4.93 7.83 1.24
N ASP A 20 -6.10 7.89 1.88
CA ASP A 20 -7.31 7.32 1.32
C ASP A 20 -7.54 7.90 -0.08
N ILE A 21 -7.82 7.02 -1.04
CA ILE A 21 -8.06 7.39 -2.44
C ILE A 21 -9.56 7.60 -2.61
N GLU A 22 -9.98 8.72 -3.20
CA GLU A 22 -11.33 8.87 -3.73
C GLU A 22 -11.30 8.71 -5.25
N ILE A 23 -12.18 7.88 -5.78
CA ILE A 23 -12.26 7.58 -7.21
C ILE A 23 -13.73 7.45 -7.63
N TRP A 24 -14.10 7.98 -8.78
CA TRP A 24 -15.44 7.77 -9.33
C TRP A 24 -15.57 6.36 -9.92
N GLU A 25 -16.78 5.81 -9.92
CA GLU A 25 -17.13 4.60 -10.67
C GLU A 25 -16.61 4.64 -12.12
N GLY A 26 -16.17 3.47 -12.61
CA GLY A 26 -15.50 3.31 -13.90
C GLY A 26 -14.09 3.91 -14.00
N GLY A 27 -13.62 4.59 -12.96
CA GLY A 27 -12.27 5.12 -12.83
C GLY A 27 -11.21 4.06 -12.52
N THR A 28 -9.99 4.52 -12.23
CA THR A 28 -8.88 3.66 -11.82
C THR A 28 -8.23 4.22 -10.56
N ALA A 29 -8.29 3.45 -9.47
CA ALA A 29 -7.59 3.77 -8.23
C ALA A 29 -6.09 3.50 -8.42
N VAL A 30 -5.26 4.52 -8.17
CA VAL A 30 -3.81 4.44 -8.26
C VAL A 30 -3.22 4.44 -6.85
N PHE A 31 -2.83 3.26 -6.39
CA PHE A 31 -2.18 3.08 -5.10
C PHE A 31 -0.68 3.32 -5.25
N LYS A 32 -0.19 4.45 -4.71
CA LYS A 32 1.22 4.81 -4.74
C LYS A 32 1.91 4.42 -3.44
N PHE A 33 2.93 3.60 -3.57
CA PHE A 33 3.74 3.10 -2.46
C PHE A 33 5.11 3.79 -2.48
N THR A 34 5.60 4.23 -1.31
CA THR A 34 6.93 4.86 -1.17
C THR A 34 7.72 4.20 -0.04
N LEU A 35 8.94 3.76 -0.36
CA LEU A 35 9.92 3.28 0.61
C LEU A 35 10.59 4.46 1.34
N PRO A 36 10.98 4.29 2.62
CA PRO A 36 11.67 5.33 3.38
C PRO A 36 13.06 5.66 2.83
N SER A 37 13.70 4.71 2.14
CA SER A 37 15.01 4.85 1.51
C SER A 37 15.08 4.04 0.21
N THR A 38 16.11 4.32 -0.61
CA THR A 38 16.44 3.50 -1.77
C THR A 38 17.23 2.27 -1.36
N ASN A 39 17.14 1.20 -2.16
CA ASN A 39 17.94 -0.02 -2.03
C ASN A 39 18.75 -0.24 -3.30
N ASP A 40 19.92 -0.86 -3.20
CA ASP A 40 20.78 -1.18 -4.36
C ASP A 40 20.30 -2.41 -5.16
N PHE A 41 19.21 -3.02 -4.71
CA PHE A 41 18.56 -4.16 -5.34
C PHE A 41 17.04 -3.96 -5.40
N ALA A 42 16.37 -4.71 -6.28
CA ALA A 42 14.93 -4.64 -6.40
C ALA A 42 14.24 -5.26 -5.16
N VAL A 43 13.24 -4.57 -4.62
CA VAL A 43 12.42 -5.04 -3.49
C VAL A 43 11.03 -5.40 -4.01
N ARG A 44 10.44 -6.47 -3.47
CA ARG A 44 9.10 -6.94 -3.85
C ARG A 44 8.21 -7.10 -2.64
N TYR A 45 6.99 -6.61 -2.73
CA TYR A 45 5.94 -6.83 -1.74
C TYR A 45 4.77 -7.53 -2.41
N ALA A 46 4.18 -8.50 -1.73
CA ALA A 46 2.92 -9.08 -2.18
C ALA A 46 1.80 -8.07 -1.95
N TYR A 47 0.79 -8.07 -2.81
CA TYR A 47 -0.43 -7.32 -2.59
C TYR A 47 -1.66 -8.14 -2.93
N THR A 48 -2.75 -7.84 -2.25
CA THR A 48 -4.09 -8.32 -2.58
C THR A 48 -5.11 -7.22 -2.30
N THR A 49 -6.13 -7.11 -3.14
CA THR A 49 -7.33 -6.34 -2.80
C THR A 49 -8.19 -7.11 -1.81
N ARG A 50 -8.95 -6.39 -0.99
CA ARG A 50 -9.91 -6.94 -0.02
C ARG A 50 -11.20 -6.13 -0.07
N ASP A 51 -12.32 -6.84 -0.04
CA ASP A 51 -13.64 -6.23 0.04
C ASP A 51 -13.81 -5.40 1.32
N GLY A 52 -14.48 -4.26 1.16
CA GLY A 52 -15.05 -3.49 2.25
C GLY A 52 -16.56 -3.50 2.12
N SER A 53 -17.16 -2.29 2.05
CA SER A 53 -18.54 -2.16 1.55
C SER A 53 -18.61 -2.37 0.04
N ALA A 54 -17.54 -2.07 -0.70
CA ALA A 54 -17.42 -2.44 -2.11
C ALA A 54 -17.01 -3.92 -2.25
N LYS A 55 -17.60 -4.62 -3.22
CA LYS A 55 -17.44 -6.04 -3.55
C LYS A 55 -16.74 -6.23 -4.88
N ALA A 56 -15.83 -7.20 -4.92
CA ALA A 56 -15.15 -7.58 -6.14
C ALA A 56 -16.15 -8.08 -7.19
N ALA A 57 -15.84 -7.81 -8.46
CA ALA A 57 -16.66 -8.10 -9.63
C ALA A 57 -17.98 -7.31 -9.76
N GLU A 58 -18.46 -6.70 -8.68
CA GLU A 58 -19.59 -5.76 -8.68
C GLU A 58 -19.06 -4.32 -8.81
N ASP A 59 -18.27 -3.87 -7.83
CA ASP A 59 -17.83 -2.46 -7.73
C ASP A 59 -16.37 -2.25 -8.18
N TYR A 60 -15.54 -3.29 -8.14
CA TYR A 60 -14.14 -3.22 -8.56
C TYR A 60 -13.56 -4.54 -9.07
N GLN A 61 -12.49 -4.46 -9.86
CA GLN A 61 -11.77 -5.66 -10.33
C GLN A 61 -10.76 -6.12 -9.28
N ALA A 62 -11.02 -7.27 -8.65
CA ALA A 62 -10.08 -7.85 -7.69
C ALA A 62 -8.69 -8.06 -8.32
N LYS A 63 -7.65 -7.74 -7.54
CA LYS A 63 -6.26 -7.82 -8.00
C LYS A 63 -5.35 -8.33 -6.90
N GLN A 64 -4.46 -9.25 -7.27
CA GLN A 64 -3.37 -9.72 -6.42
C GLN A 64 -2.10 -9.86 -7.24
N GLY A 65 -0.95 -9.76 -6.58
CA GLY A 65 0.33 -9.89 -7.27
C GLY A 65 1.48 -9.37 -6.43
N HIS A 66 2.49 -8.84 -7.10
CA HIS A 66 3.67 -8.26 -6.46
C HIS A 66 3.88 -6.84 -6.99
N VAL A 67 4.11 -5.90 -6.09
CA VAL A 67 4.61 -4.57 -6.44
C VAL A 67 6.13 -4.59 -6.35
N VAL A 68 6.79 -4.08 -7.38
CA VAL A 68 8.25 -4.10 -7.50
C VAL A 68 8.78 -2.68 -7.38
N PHE A 69 9.73 -2.48 -6.48
CA PHE A 69 10.57 -1.30 -6.40
C PHE A 69 11.90 -1.63 -7.06
N PRO A 70 12.21 -1.08 -8.25
CA PRO A 70 13.51 -1.27 -8.87
C PRO A 70 14.66 -0.76 -7.98
N ALA A 71 15.88 -1.27 -8.21
CA ALA A 71 17.07 -0.75 -7.53
C ALA A 71 17.20 0.76 -7.75
N GLY A 72 17.53 1.50 -6.68
CA GLY A 72 17.63 2.97 -6.68
C GLY A 72 16.29 3.71 -6.73
N ILE A 73 15.15 3.02 -6.87
CA ILE A 73 13.82 3.63 -6.98
C ILE A 73 13.03 3.36 -5.71
N ARG A 74 12.46 4.43 -5.12
CA ARG A 74 11.70 4.35 -3.87
C ARG A 74 10.19 4.30 -4.07
N SER A 75 9.68 4.50 -5.27
CA SER A 75 8.24 4.61 -5.54
C SER A 75 7.77 3.53 -6.50
N ALA A 76 6.61 2.96 -6.23
CA ALA A 76 5.95 2.00 -7.10
C ALA A 76 4.43 2.16 -7.00
N GLU A 77 3.69 1.67 -8.00
CA GLU A 77 2.25 1.85 -8.09
C GLU A 77 1.52 0.53 -8.35
N VAL A 78 0.30 0.42 -7.82
CA VAL A 78 -0.65 -0.62 -8.19
C VAL A 78 -1.94 0.04 -8.63
N TRP A 79 -2.44 -0.36 -9.81
CA TRP A 79 -3.66 0.19 -10.38
C TRP A 79 -4.80 -0.82 -10.28
N VAL A 80 -5.95 -0.39 -9.77
CA VAL A 80 -7.16 -1.21 -9.63
C VAL A 80 -8.31 -0.47 -10.30
N ARG A 81 -8.99 -1.13 -11.24
CA ARG A 81 -10.12 -0.55 -11.97
C ARG A 81 -11.40 -0.66 -11.13
N THR A 82 -12.12 0.44 -11.00
CA THR A 82 -13.49 0.44 -10.48
C THR A 82 -14.46 0.15 -11.62
N LEU A 83 -15.59 -0.44 -11.28
CA LEU A 83 -16.63 -0.80 -12.22
C LEU A 83 -17.73 0.26 -12.20
N TYR A 84 -18.62 0.17 -13.18
CA TYR A 84 -19.90 0.87 -13.13
C TYR A 84 -20.93 -0.13 -12.66
N ASP A 85 -21.81 0.32 -11.78
CA ASP A 85 -23.02 -0.37 -11.40
C ASP A 85 -24.19 0.62 -11.37
N ASP A 86 -25.40 0.09 -11.18
CA ASP A 86 -26.64 0.86 -11.13
C ASP A 86 -27.07 1.17 -9.67
N ASP A 87 -26.27 0.76 -8.68
CA ASP A 87 -26.60 0.91 -7.27
C ASP A 87 -26.28 2.33 -6.81
N ILE A 88 -27.30 3.05 -6.33
CA ILE A 88 -27.12 4.42 -5.81
C ILE A 88 -26.70 4.35 -4.34
N VAL A 89 -25.40 4.15 -4.11
CA VAL A 89 -24.78 4.18 -2.77
C VAL A 89 -23.73 5.28 -2.72
N ASP A 90 -24.00 6.38 -2.01
CA ASP A 90 -23.15 7.59 -2.05
C ASP A 90 -21.63 7.35 -1.92
N ARG A 91 -21.22 6.34 -1.13
CA ARG A 91 -19.81 5.93 -0.96
C ARG A 91 -19.69 4.45 -0.60
N GLN A 92 -18.89 3.72 -1.37
CA GLN A 92 -18.40 2.39 -1.00
C GLN A 92 -16.88 2.38 -0.91
N TYR A 93 -16.27 1.36 -0.31
CA TYR A 93 -14.82 1.26 -0.27
C TYR A 93 -14.32 -0.18 -0.36
N PHE A 94 -13.14 -0.34 -0.95
CA PHE A 94 -12.32 -1.54 -0.88
C PHE A 94 -10.92 -1.17 -0.39
N GLU A 95 -10.12 -2.18 -0.10
CA GLU A 95 -8.77 -2.01 0.41
C GLU A 95 -7.75 -2.71 -0.48
N LEU A 96 -6.54 -2.16 -0.52
CA LEU A 96 -5.36 -2.84 -1.02
C LEU A 96 -4.42 -3.11 0.15
N VAL A 97 -4.15 -4.39 0.38
CA VAL A 97 -3.29 -4.89 1.44
C VAL A 97 -1.95 -5.27 0.84
N LEU A 98 -0.90 -4.54 1.21
CA LEU A 98 0.48 -4.99 1.07
C LEU A 98 0.85 -5.88 2.25
N SER A 99 1.48 -6.99 1.94
CA SER A 99 2.14 -7.83 2.93
C SER A 99 3.60 -8.01 2.55
N ASP A 100 4.45 -8.08 3.56
CA ASP A 100 5.82 -8.52 3.36
C ASP A 100 5.80 -9.88 2.67
N MET A 101 6.56 -10.00 1.58
CA MET A 101 7.13 -11.30 1.31
C MET A 101 8.22 -11.51 2.35
N GLN A 102 8.06 -12.50 3.23
CA GLN A 102 9.23 -13.05 3.92
C GLN A 102 10.22 -13.39 2.81
N THR A 103 11.34 -12.68 2.78
CA THR A 103 12.46 -12.99 1.90
C THR A 103 12.85 -14.44 2.18
N GLN A 104 12.34 -15.36 1.35
CA GLN A 104 12.84 -16.73 1.28
C GLN A 104 14.36 -16.60 1.17
N GLY A 105 15.05 -17.11 2.19
CA GLY A 105 16.40 -16.70 2.54
C GLY A 105 17.35 -16.66 1.34
N LEU A 106 17.89 -15.47 1.06
CA LEU A 106 19.20 -15.36 0.45
C LEU A 106 20.24 -15.67 1.54
N LEU A 107 20.35 -16.96 1.89
CA LEU A 107 21.59 -17.49 2.43
C LEU A 107 22.62 -17.44 1.29
N ARG A 108 23.23 -16.26 1.06
CA ARG A 108 24.49 -16.20 0.32
C ARG A 108 25.55 -16.83 1.21
N GLY A 109 26.11 -17.94 0.72
CA GLY A 109 27.03 -18.78 1.45
C GLY A 109 28.29 -18.07 1.95
N SER A 110 28.80 -18.65 3.05
CA SER A 110 30.16 -18.63 3.60
C SER A 110 30.75 -17.30 4.13
N ASN A 111 31.00 -17.33 5.44
CA ASN A 111 32.07 -16.73 6.25
C ASN A 111 32.32 -15.21 6.31
N ALA A 112 31.27 -14.38 6.31
CA ALA A 112 31.39 -13.00 6.78
C ALA A 112 30.58 -12.77 8.08
N TRP A 113 31.30 -12.53 9.18
CA TRP A 113 30.78 -11.77 10.31
C TRP A 113 30.47 -10.35 9.82
N THR A 114 29.28 -10.15 9.26
CA THR A 114 28.77 -8.82 8.90
C THR A 114 27.29 -8.80 9.19
N SER A 115 26.94 -7.98 10.19
CA SER A 115 25.61 -7.55 10.60
C SER A 115 24.48 -8.22 9.83
N ALA A 116 23.87 -9.24 10.44
CA ALA A 116 22.47 -9.51 10.14
C ALA A 116 21.78 -8.16 10.23
N TYR A 117 21.24 -7.64 9.12
CA TYR A 117 20.20 -6.63 9.22
C TYR A 117 19.21 -7.22 10.21
N PRO A 118 19.02 -6.62 11.40
CA PRO A 118 18.18 -7.23 12.38
C PRO A 118 16.81 -7.39 11.72
N VAL A 119 16.32 -8.62 11.60
CA VAL A 119 14.93 -8.91 11.28
C VAL A 119 14.13 -8.43 12.50
N LYS A 120 14.00 -7.12 12.64
CA LYS A 120 13.29 -6.43 13.72
C LYS A 120 12.13 -5.62 13.18
N ASP A 121 11.64 -5.98 12.01
CA ASP A 121 10.37 -5.50 11.49
C ASP A 121 9.46 -6.72 11.43
N LEU A 122 8.47 -6.73 12.32
CA LEU A 122 7.29 -7.61 12.25
C LEU A 122 6.76 -7.62 10.81
N PRO A 123 6.08 -8.68 10.34
CA PRO A 123 5.46 -8.67 9.02
C PRO A 123 4.61 -7.40 8.88
N VAL A 124 5.09 -6.44 8.11
CA VAL A 124 4.50 -5.12 8.01
C VAL A 124 3.36 -5.25 7.01
N THR A 125 2.17 -5.54 7.52
CA THR A 125 0.96 -5.40 6.71
C THR A 125 0.65 -3.92 6.57
N LYS A 126 0.52 -3.44 5.34
CA LYS A 126 0.08 -2.07 5.03
C LYS A 126 -1.22 -2.11 4.27
N THR A 127 -2.23 -1.45 4.81
CA THR A 127 -3.54 -1.35 4.19
C THR A 127 -3.75 0.08 3.70
N VAL A 128 -4.21 0.20 2.46
CA VAL A 128 -4.64 1.48 1.87
C VAL A 128 -6.07 1.34 1.42
N ARG A 129 -6.92 2.32 1.77
CA ARG A 129 -8.32 2.33 1.38
C ARG A 129 -8.51 3.11 0.06
N ALA A 130 -9.39 2.60 -0.79
CA ALA A 130 -9.97 3.36 -1.89
C ALA A 130 -11.49 3.42 -1.71
N THR A 131 -12.02 4.64 -1.72
CA THR A 131 -13.44 4.97 -1.67
C THR A 131 -13.93 5.23 -3.09
N ILE A 132 -14.93 4.45 -3.50
CA ILE A 132 -15.65 4.61 -4.75
C ILE A 132 -16.79 5.60 -4.51
N LEU A 133 -16.81 6.66 -5.32
CA LEU A 133 -17.86 7.66 -5.38
C LEU A 133 -18.77 7.35 -6.57
N ASN A 134 -20.08 7.37 -6.34
CA ASN A 134 -21.04 7.25 -7.44
C ASN A 134 -20.91 8.39 -8.42
N ARG A 135 -21.15 8.14 -9.70
CA ARG A 135 -21.38 9.20 -10.69
C ARG A 135 -22.12 10.40 -10.07
N ARG A 136 -21.61 11.63 -10.28
CA ARG A 136 -22.47 12.81 -10.10
C ARG A 136 -23.66 12.61 -11.01
N TYR A 137 -24.86 12.49 -10.45
CA TYR A 137 -26.10 12.43 -11.22
C TYR A 137 -26.13 13.60 -12.20
N SER A 138 -25.75 13.32 -13.45
CA SER A 138 -26.04 14.18 -14.59
C SER A 138 -27.41 13.72 -15.05
N GLY A 139 -28.45 14.49 -14.71
CA GLY A 139 -29.80 14.23 -15.21
C GLY A 139 -29.83 14.16 -16.75
N PRO A 140 -30.97 13.75 -17.34
CA PRO A 140 -31.09 13.70 -18.80
C PRO A 140 -30.78 15.08 -19.41
N GLU A 141 -29.96 15.09 -20.46
CA GLU A 141 -29.71 16.26 -21.33
C GLU A 141 -31.00 16.72 -22.03
#